data_AF-A0A401Q1X7-F1
#
_entry.id   AF-A0A401Q1X7-F1
#
_cell.length_a   1.000
_cell.length_b   1.000
_cell.length_c   1.000
_cell.angle_alpha   90.00
_cell.angle_beta   90.00
_cell.angle_gamma   90.00
#
_symmetry.space_group_name_H-M   'P 1'
#
loop_
_entity.id
_entity.type
_entity.pdbx_description
1 polymer ?
#
loop_
_entity_poly.entity_id
_entity_poly.type
_entity_poly.pdbx_seq_one_letter_code
_entity_poly.pdbx_strand_id
1 'polypeptide(L)' 'MDGKEDIFVHISDIEGEYVLVEGDEVTYKVCAVPPKNLKYQAVEVVITHLAPGTKHETWSGQIINS' A
#
# COMPACT_ATOMS: atom_id res chain seq x y z
N MET A 1 5.44 -16.09 10.39
CA MET A 1 5.41 -15.89 8.93
C MET A 1 5.91 -14.48 8.73
N ASP A 2 7.24 -14.33 8.80
CA ASP A 2 7.90 -13.02 8.74
C ASP A 2 8.10 -12.64 7.27
N GLY A 3 7.51 -11.51 6.88
CA GLY A 3 7.45 -10.99 5.51
C GLY A 3 8.82 -10.77 4.87
N LYS A 4 9.38 -11.83 4.29
CA LYS A 4 10.61 -11.76 3.49
C LYS A 4 10.36 -11.58 1.99
N GLU A 5 9.13 -11.72 1.53
CA GLU A 5 8.78 -11.58 0.13
C GLU A 5 7.90 -10.36 -0.06
N ASP A 6 8.33 -9.46 -0.95
CA ASP A 6 7.53 -8.33 -1.38
C ASP A 6 6.25 -8.84 -2.03
N ILE A 7 5.12 -8.22 -1.67
CA ILE A 7 3.83 -8.48 -2.29
C ILE A 7 3.49 -7.37 -3.28
N PHE A 8 2.97 -7.75 -4.44
CA PHE A 8 2.55 -6.77 -5.45
C PHE A 8 1.33 -5.98 -4.95
N VAL A 9 1.31 -4.67 -5.16
CA VAL A 9 0.15 -3.81 -4.91
C VAL A 9 -0.14 -2.99 -6.16
N HIS A 10 -1.41 -2.89 -6.51
CA HIS A 10 -1.87 -2.02 -7.59
C HIS A 10 -2.49 -0.75 -6.99
N ILE A 11 -2.33 0.40 -7.65
CA ILE A 11 -2.77 1.70 -7.11
C ILE A 11 -4.28 1.75 -6.83
N SER A 12 -5.08 0.99 -7.59
CA SER A 12 -6.53 0.94 -7.43
C SER A 12 -6.98 0.15 -6.20
N ASP A 13 -6.08 -0.60 -5.57
CA ASP A 13 -6.35 -1.35 -4.33
C ASP A 13 -5.94 -0.56 -3.07
N ILE A 14 -5.42 0.66 -3.23
CA ILE A 14 -5.07 1.55 -2.13
C ILE A 14 -6.28 2.39 -1.76
N GLU A 15 -6.72 2.24 -0.52
CA GLU A 15 -7.83 2.98 0.06
C GLU A 15 -7.34 4.28 0.72
N GLY A 16 -8.19 5.30 0.74
CA GLY A 16 -7.91 6.59 1.37
C GLY A 16 -7.34 7.64 0.39
N GLU A 17 -6.94 8.78 0.95
CA GLU A 17 -6.57 9.95 0.16
C GLU A 17 -5.07 10.06 -0.15
N TYR A 18 -4.22 9.35 0.60
CA TYR A 18 -2.76 9.45 0.52
C TYR A 18 -2.15 8.49 -0.50
N VAL A 19 -1.10 8.97 -1.18
CA VAL A 19 -0.23 8.16 -2.04
C VAL A 19 0.75 7.40 -1.14
N LEU A 20 0.88 6.09 -1.33
CA LEU A 20 1.88 5.28 -0.62
C LEU A 20 3.30 5.80 -0.89
N VAL A 21 4.08 5.91 0.18
CA VAL A 21 5.52 6.19 0.13
C VAL A 21 6.31 5.12 0.89
N GLU A 22 7.61 5.03 0.62
CA GLU A 22 8.48 4.12 1.35
C GLU A 22 8.50 4.45 2.85
N GLY A 23 8.33 3.41 3.67
CA GLY A 23 8.28 3.52 5.12
C GLY A 23 6.86 3.62 5.71
N ASP A 24 5.83 3.72 4.87
CA ASP A 24 4.45 3.63 5.34
C ASP A 24 4.14 2.25 5.90
N GLU A 25 3.46 2.24 7.05
CA GLU A 25 2.88 1.01 7.58
C GLU A 25 1.46 0.86 7.04
N VAL A 26 1.16 -0.34 6.54
CA VAL A 26 -0.12 -0.64 5.91
C VAL A 26 -0.72 -1.92 6.48
N THR A 27 -2.05 -1.98 6.48
CA THR A 27 -2.80 -3.23 6.58
C THR A 27 -3.36 -3.60 5.21
N TYR A 28 -3.33 -4.88 4.86
CA TYR A 28 -3.83 -5.38 3.59
C TYR A 28 -4.34 -6.82 3.73
N LYS A 29 -5.11 -7.27 2.75
CA LYS A 29 -5.44 -8.69 2.56
C LYS A 29 -4.62 -9.27 1.42
N VAL A 30 -4.25 -10.54 1.55
CA VAL A 30 -3.53 -11.28 0.50
C VAL A 30 -4.54 -11.96 -0.42
N CYS A 31 -4.46 -11.68 -1.72
CA CYS A 31 -5.29 -12.32 -2.74
C CYS A 31 -4.42 -12.99 -3.80
N ALA A 32 -4.73 -14.23 -4.18
CA ALA A 32 -4.05 -14.92 -5.27
C ALA A 32 -4.57 -14.41 -6.62
N VAL A 33 -3.68 -14.17 -7.57
CA VAL A 33 -4.04 -13.65 -8.90
C VAL A 33 -4.52 -14.80 -9.80
N PRO A 34 -5.80 -14.83 -10.21
CA PRO A 34 -6.34 -15.86 -11.10
C PRO A 34 -5.82 -15.72 -12.54
N PRO A 35 -5.95 -16.77 -13.38
CA PRO A 35 -6.54 -18.08 -13.09
C PRO A 35 -5.54 -19.09 -12.49
N LYS A 36 -4.24 -18.79 -12.53
CA LYS A 36 -3.19 -19.73 -12.13
C LYS A 36 -2.88 -19.71 -10.62
N ASN A 37 -3.24 -18.64 -9.91
CA ASN A 37 -3.04 -18.50 -8.46
C ASN A 37 -1.59 -18.69 -8.00
N LEU A 38 -0.62 -18.32 -8.86
CA LEU A 38 0.82 -18.47 -8.58
C LEU A 38 1.46 -17.21 -8.01
N LYS A 39 0.80 -16.06 -8.18
CA LYS A 39 1.25 -14.77 -7.67
C LYS A 39 0.22 -14.27 -6.66
N TYR A 40 0.68 -13.52 -5.68
CA TYR A 40 -0.15 -12.87 -4.70
C TYR A 40 -0.07 -11.35 -4.88
N GLN A 41 -1.17 -10.69 -4.54
CA GLN A 41 -1.28 -9.25 -4.49
C GLN A 41 -1.93 -8.81 -3.18
N ALA A 42 -1.54 -7.63 -2.71
CA ALA A 42 -2.20 -6.94 -1.63
C ALA A 42 -3.45 -6.25 -2.19
N VAL A 43 -4.60 -6.51 -1.55
CA VAL A 43 -5.88 -5.87 -1.84
C VAL A 43 -6.43 -5.24 -0.57
N GLU A 44 -7.35 -4.27 -0.71
CA GLU A 44 -7.91 -3.50 0.42
C GLU A 44 -6.79 -2.90 1.29
N VAL A 45 -5.83 -2.21 0.65
CA VAL A 45 -4.63 -1.68 1.29
C VAL A 45 -4.97 -0.36 1.96
N VAL A 46 -4.78 -0.29 3.28
CA VAL A 46 -5.04 0.90 4.09
C VAL A 46 -3.77 1.31 4.80
N ILE A 47 -3.38 2.57 4.66
CA ILE A 47 -2.26 3.16 5.42
C ILE A 47 -2.68 3.31 6.89
N THR A 48 -1.91 2.72 7.79
CA THR A 48 -2.14 2.80 9.24
C THR A 48 -1.21 3.80 9.91
N HIS A 49 0.02 3.93 9.43
CA HIS A 49 0.97 4.93 9.90
C HIS A 49 1.74 5.53 8.72
N LEU A 50 1.73 6.85 8.63
CA LEU A 50 2.51 7.60 7.65
C LEU A 50 3.99 7.58 8.03
N ALA A 51 4.86 7.39 7.04
CA ALA A 51 6.30 7.43 7.21
C ALA A 51 6.73 8.79 7.81
N PRO A 52 7.37 8.81 8.98
CA PRO A 52 7.73 10.06 9.66
C PRO A 52 8.86 10.79 8.94
N GLY A 53 8.74 12.12 8.81
CA GLY A 53 9.76 12.94 8.16
C GLY A 53 9.74 12.85 6.63
N THR A 54 8.71 12.23 6.05
CA THR A 54 8.49 12.13 4.61
C THR A 54 7.40 13.10 4.17
N LYS A 55 7.54 13.64 2.95
CA LYS A 55 6.47 14.42 2.32
C LYS A 55 5.43 13.46 1.76
N HIS A 56 4.19 13.66 2.18
CA HIS A 56 3.05 12.90 1.71
C HIS A 56 2.27 13.70 0.68
N GLU A 57 1.78 13.02 -0.34
CA GLU A 57 0.90 13.60 -1.35
C GLU A 57 -0.45 12.89 -1.28
N THR A 58 -1.51 13.63 -1.57
CA THR A 58 -2.82 13.01 -1.80
C THR A 58 -3.03 12.76 -3.29
N TRP A 59 -3.95 11.85 -3.64
CA TRP A 59 -4.35 11.62 -5.03
C TRP A 59 -4.89 12.90 -5.73
N SER A 60 -5.28 13.91 -4.95
CA SER A 60 -5.73 15.23 -5.43
C SER A 60 -4.62 16.26 -5.63
N GLY A 61 -3.36 15.91 -5.34
CA GLY A 61 -2.19 16.77 -5.50
C GLY A 61 -1.90 17.70 -4.31
N GLN A 62 -2.57 17.52 -3.17
CA GLN A 62 -2.23 18.24 -1.93
C GLN A 62 -0.99 17.61 -1.27
N ILE A 63 -0.01 18.43 -0.89
CA ILE A 63 1.22 18.02 -0.19
C ILE A 63 1.06 18.27 1.31
N ILE A 64 1.37 17.27 2.13
CA ILE A 64 1.27 17.29 3.59
C ILE A 64 2.63 16.85 4.16
N ASN A 65 3.18 17.61 5.11
CA ASN A 65 4.36 17.19 5.86
C ASN A 65 3.90 16.41 7.09
N SER A 66 4.38 15.17 7.24
CA SER A 66 4.12 14.31 8.41
C SER A 66 5.37 14.06 9.24
#